data_AF-A0AAV4S8A7-F1
#
_entry.id   AF-A0AAV4S8A7-F1
#
_cell.length_a   1.000
_cell.length_b   1.000
_cell.length_c   1.000
_cell.angle_alpha   90.00
_cell.angle_beta   90.00
_cell.angle_gamma   90.00
#
_symmetry.space_group_name_H-M   'P 1'
#
loop_
_entity.id
_entity.type
_entity.pdbx_description
1 polymer ?
#
loop_
_entity_poly.entity_id
_entity_poly.type
_entity_poly.pdbx_seq_one_letter_code
_entity_poly.pdbx_strand_id
1 'polypeptide(L)'
;MEDDEKVPTPSFATFICVVAELVANEFFDQGDLEKQLKFEPIQDMMNRDKRDKLPLMQVGFIDSICLPIYEAFAMISNKLTPLLNGVKENRAQWLKLAEEKQAYSSMN
;
A
#
# COMPACT_ATOMS: atom_id res chain seq x y z
N MET A 1 -33.95 -5.81 -20.00
CA MET A 1 -32.95 -4.92 -19.39
C MET A 1 -32.55 -5.65 -18.14
N GLU A 2 -31.48 -6.42 -18.23
CA GLU A 2 -30.99 -7.19 -17.08
C GLU A 2 -30.48 -6.17 -16.07
N ASP A 3 -31.03 -6.25 -14.86
CA ASP A 3 -30.52 -5.56 -13.71
C ASP A 3 -29.08 -6.01 -13.51
N ASP A 4 -28.12 -5.12 -13.79
CA ASP A 4 -26.73 -5.28 -13.39
C ASP A 4 -26.71 -5.41 -11.87
N GLU A 5 -26.75 -6.65 -11.40
CA GLU A 5 -26.47 -7.04 -10.03
C GLU A 5 -25.15 -6.36 -9.64
N LYS A 6 -25.27 -5.33 -8.82
CA LYS A 6 -24.17 -4.49 -8.38
C LYS A 6 -23.29 -5.34 -7.48
N VAL A 7 -22.42 -6.14 -8.09
CA VAL A 7 -21.38 -6.91 -7.40
C VAL A 7 -20.68 -5.91 -6.50
N PRO A 8 -20.67 -6.12 -5.17
CA PRO A 8 -20.01 -5.20 -4.26
C PRO A 8 -18.51 -5.27 -4.56
N THR A 9 -18.04 -4.40 -5.45
CA THR A 9 -16.61 -4.24 -5.70
C THR A 9 -16.01 -3.76 -4.39
N PRO A 10 -15.04 -4.49 -3.81
CA PRO A 10 -14.30 -4.00 -2.67
C PRO A 10 -13.86 -2.57 -2.98
N SER A 11 -13.93 -1.68 -2.00
CA SER A 11 -13.40 -0.33 -2.22
C SER A 11 -11.96 -0.46 -2.74
N PHE A 12 -11.53 0.44 -3.62
CA PHE A 12 -10.18 0.40 -4.20
C PHE A 12 -9.10 0.30 -3.09
N ALA A 13 -9.40 0.85 -1.92
CA ALA A 13 -8.61 0.73 -0.72
C ALA A 13 -8.57 -0.69 -0.10
N THR A 14 -9.70 -1.39 -0.03
CA THR A 14 -9.74 -2.79 0.47
C THR A 14 -8.89 -3.71 -0.40
N PHE A 15 -8.95 -3.54 -1.73
CA PHE A 15 -8.13 -4.34 -2.65
C PHE A 15 -6.63 -4.06 -2.48
N ILE A 16 -6.25 -2.78 -2.36
CA ILE A 16 -4.85 -2.38 -2.18
C ILE A 16 -4.30 -2.80 -0.81
N CYS A 17 -5.09 -2.78 0.26
CA CYS A 17 -4.67 -3.30 1.56
C CYS A 17 -4.34 -4.79 1.48
N VAL A 18 -5.19 -5.59 0.81
CA VAL A 18 -4.96 -7.02 0.63
C VAL A 18 -3.71 -7.27 -0.22
N VAL A 19 -3.53 -6.55 -1.33
CA VAL A 19 -2.32 -6.68 -2.16
C VAL A 19 -1.07 -6.24 -1.39
N ALA A 20 -1.13 -5.14 -0.64
CA ALA A 20 -0.02 -4.66 0.17
C ALA A 20 0.37 -5.66 1.26
N GLU A 21 -0.60 -6.33 1.90
CA GLU A 21 -0.34 -7.39 2.87
C GLU A 21 0.29 -8.63 2.24
N LEU A 22 -0.18 -9.05 1.05
CA LEU A 22 0.42 -10.18 0.32
C LEU A 22 1.86 -9.88 -0.08
N VAL A 23 2.12 -8.69 -0.62
CA VAL A 23 3.48 -8.24 -0.98
C VAL A 23 4.38 -8.13 0.25
N ALA A 24 3.87 -7.60 1.36
CA ALA A 24 4.62 -7.54 2.61
C ALA A 24 4.95 -8.94 3.16
N ASN A 25 4.02 -9.89 3.08
CA ASN A 25 4.27 -11.27 3.47
C ASN A 25 5.39 -11.91 2.64
N GLU A 26 5.39 -11.72 1.32
CA GLU A 26 6.47 -12.19 0.44
C GLU A 26 7.83 -11.59 0.86
N PHE A 27 7.86 -10.29 1.15
CA PHE A 27 9.10 -9.62 1.62
C PHE A 27 9.55 -10.09 3.00
N PHE A 28 8.62 -10.39 3.91
CA PHE A 28 8.96 -10.96 5.22
C PHE A 28 9.50 -12.38 5.10
N ASP A 29 8.91 -13.21 4.24
CA ASP A 29 9.36 -14.58 4.04
C ASP A 29 10.75 -14.62 3.40
N GLN A 30 11.05 -13.68 2.49
CA GLN A 30 12.42 -13.49 1.96
C GLN A 30 13.40 -13.01 3.05
N GLY A 31 13.02 -12.03 3.87
CA GLY A 31 13.86 -11.53 4.97
C GLY A 31 14.14 -12.59 6.05
N ASP A 32 13.16 -13.45 6.34
CA ASP A 32 13.30 -14.57 7.28
C ASP A 32 14.29 -15.62 6.72
N LEU A 33 14.26 -15.88 5.40
CA LEU A 33 15.23 -16.75 4.73
C LEU A 33 16.64 -16.15 4.72
N GLU A 34 16.78 -14.84 4.46
CA GLU A 34 18.07 -14.13 4.51
C GLU A 34 18.70 -14.18 5.91
N LYS A 35 17.90 -13.94 6.97
CA LYS A 35 18.33 -14.09 8.36
C LYS A 35 18.84 -15.50 8.67
N GLN A 36 18.13 -16.54 8.21
CA GLN A 36 18.56 -17.93 8.40
C GLN A 36 19.91 -18.22 7.73
N LEU A 37 20.19 -17.56 6.61
CA LEU A 37 21.45 -17.66 5.87
C LEU A 37 22.57 -16.75 6.44
N LYS A 38 22.35 -16.09 7.59
CA LYS A 38 23.26 -15.11 8.22
C LYS A 38 23.58 -13.89 7.35
N PHE A 39 22.72 -13.60 6.38
CA PHE A 39 22.70 -12.28 5.77
C PHE A 39 21.81 -11.38 6.63
N GLU A 40 22.31 -10.20 6.99
CA GLU A 40 21.45 -9.19 7.61
C GLU A 40 20.44 -8.72 6.55
N PRO A 41 19.12 -8.79 6.81
CA PRO A 41 18.12 -8.34 5.85
C PRO A 41 18.34 -6.86 5.56
N ILE A 42 18.55 -6.55 4.29
CA ILE A 42 19.12 -5.27 3.84
C ILE A 42 18.15 -4.08 4.05
N GLN A 43 16.85 -4.34 4.23
CA GLN A 43 15.81 -3.31 4.24
C GLN A 43 14.75 -3.48 5.34
N ASP A 44 14.29 -2.35 5.88
CA ASP A 44 13.24 -2.26 6.91
C ASP A 44 11.91 -2.94 6.53
N MET A 45 11.63 -3.07 5.23
CA MET A 45 10.45 -3.72 4.66
C MET A 45 10.50 -5.26 4.75
N MET A 46 11.68 -5.84 4.99
CA MET A 46 11.91 -7.28 5.10
C MET A 46 11.91 -7.75 6.56
N ASN A 47 11.74 -6.83 7.52
CA ASN A 47 11.66 -7.17 8.93
C ASN A 47 10.19 -7.24 9.38
N ARG A 48 9.73 -8.47 9.66
CA ARG A 48 8.37 -8.75 10.16
C ARG A 48 8.01 -7.95 11.41
N ASP A 49 9.00 -7.58 12.22
CA ASP A 49 8.84 -6.77 13.44
C ASP A 49 8.45 -5.31 13.15
N LYS A 50 8.55 -4.85 11.88
CA LYS A 50 8.19 -3.49 11.45
C LYS A 50 6.83 -3.42 10.74
N ARG A 51 5.99 -4.45 10.85
CA ARG A 51 4.65 -4.50 10.23
C ARG A 51 3.75 -3.33 10.62
N ASP A 52 3.96 -2.72 11.79
CA ASP A 52 3.22 -1.52 12.20
C ASP A 52 3.58 -0.27 11.40
N LYS A 53 4.74 -0.25 10.76
CA LYS A 53 5.17 0.83 9.85
C LYS A 53 4.66 0.64 8.42
N LEU A 54 4.02 -0.48 8.11
CA LEU A 54 3.50 -0.80 6.78
C LEU A 54 2.63 0.32 6.19
N PRO A 55 1.68 0.94 6.94
CA PRO A 55 0.89 2.04 6.40
C PRO A 55 1.74 3.23 5.93
N LEU A 56 2.75 3.62 6.72
CA LEU A 56 3.65 4.72 6.38
C LEU A 56 4.56 4.37 5.19
N MET A 57 5.02 3.11 5.11
CA MET A 57 5.80 2.62 3.96
C MET A 57 4.97 2.65 2.66
N GLN A 58 3.68 2.29 2.72
CA GLN A 58 2.79 2.37 1.56
C GLN A 58 2.56 3.83 1.12
N VAL A 59 2.42 4.78 2.05
CA VAL A 59 2.37 6.22 1.70
C VAL A 59 3.65 6.65 0.97
N GLY A 60 4.82 6.28 1.49
CA GLY A 60 6.11 6.61 0.88
C GLY A 60 6.28 6.00 -0.52
N PHE A 61 5.83 4.76 -0.71
CA PHE A 61 5.82 4.09 -2.01
C PHE A 61 4.88 4.78 -3.01
N ILE A 62 3.68 5.16 -2.57
CA ILE A 62 2.73 5.89 -3.41
C ILE A 62 3.31 7.24 -3.84
N ASP A 63 3.96 7.96 -2.93
CA ASP A 63 4.55 9.27 -3.21
C ASP A 63 5.74 9.19 -4.16
N SER A 64 6.61 8.20 -3.97
CA SER A 64 7.87 8.12 -4.71
C SER A 64 7.73 7.42 -6.07
N ILE A 65 6.78 6.50 -6.20
CA ILE A 65 6.65 5.62 -7.37
C ILE A 65 5.30 5.83 -8.06
N CYS A 66 4.19 5.64 -7.34
CA CYS A 66 2.88 5.61 -7.99
C CYS A 66 2.47 7.00 -8.52
N LEU A 67 2.54 8.06 -7.71
CA LEU A 67 2.10 9.39 -8.11
C LEU A 67 2.78 9.89 -9.40
N PRO A 68 4.11 9.87 -9.54
CA PRO A 68 4.77 10.30 -10.78
C PRO A 68 4.32 9.51 -12.02
N ILE A 69 4.12 8.19 -11.88
CA ILE A 69 3.69 7.32 -12.98
C ILE A 69 2.25 7.66 -13.41
N TYR A 70 1.33 7.77 -12.45
CA TYR A 70 -0.07 8.02 -12.76
C TYR A 70 -0.32 9.48 -13.17
N GLU A 71 0.50 10.43 -12.74
CA GLU A 71 0.51 11.79 -13.27
C GLU A 71 0.95 11.81 -14.73
N ALA A 72 2.02 11.10 -15.09
CA ALA A 72 2.44 10.97 -16.49
C ALA A 72 1.34 10.32 -17.36
N PHE A 73 0.65 9.29 -16.86
CA PHE A 73 -0.47 8.69 -17.58
C PHE A 73 -1.66 9.64 -17.75
N ALA A 74 -1.99 10.42 -16.73
CA ALA A 74 -3.04 11.44 -16.82
C ALA A 74 -2.68 12.55 -17.83
N MET A 75 -1.39 12.90 -17.97
CA MET A 75 -0.92 13.85 -18.99
C MET A 75 -1.04 13.29 -20.41
N ILE A 76 -0.86 11.97 -20.60
CA ILE A 76 -0.98 11.32 -21.91
C ILE A 76 -2.45 11.20 -22.33
N SER A 77 -3.36 10.92 -21.39
CA SER A 77 -4.78 10.82 -21.69
C SER A 77 -5.67 11.21 -20.52
N ASN A 78 -6.57 12.17 -20.77
CA ASN A 78 -7.61 12.58 -19.82
C ASN A 78 -8.55 11.44 -19.39
N LYS A 79 -8.58 10.32 -20.14
CA LYS A 79 -9.34 9.13 -19.76
C LYS A 79 -8.71 8.35 -18.60
N LEU A 80 -7.43 8.59 -18.32
CA LEU A 80 -6.67 7.92 -17.26
C LEU A 80 -6.64 8.74 -15.95
N THR A 81 -7.18 9.96 -15.95
CA THR A 81 -7.35 10.78 -14.74
C THR A 81 -8.05 10.07 -13.57
N PRO A 82 -9.05 9.18 -13.79
CA PRO A 82 -9.64 8.42 -12.69
C PRO A 82 -8.63 7.53 -11.94
N LEU A 83 -7.59 7.02 -12.61
CA LEU A 83 -6.55 6.21 -11.96
C LEU A 83 -5.69 7.06 -11.03
N LEU A 84 -5.31 8.28 -11.47
CA LEU A 84 -4.59 9.23 -10.63
C LEU A 84 -5.41 9.61 -9.39
N ASN A 85 -6.72 9.83 -9.55
CA ASN A 85 -7.60 10.12 -8.43
C ASN A 85 -7.68 8.96 -7.44
N GLY A 86 -7.80 7.72 -7.93
CA GLY A 86 -7.79 6.52 -7.09
C GLY A 86 -6.49 6.36 -6.29
N VAL A 87 -5.35 6.68 -6.89
CA VAL A 87 -4.05 6.64 -6.20
C VAL A 87 -3.95 7.70 -5.10
N LYS A 88 -4.44 8.92 -5.37
CA LYS A 88 -4.51 9.99 -4.36
C LYS A 88 -5.43 9.63 -3.21
N GLU A 89 -6.58 9.02 -3.50
CA GLU A 89 -7.52 8.59 -2.48
C GLU A 89 -6.94 7.45 -1.62
N ASN A 90 -6.29 6.46 -2.24
CA ASN A 90 -5.60 5.40 -1.51
C ASN A 90 -4.50 5.94 -0.60
N ARG A 91 -3.71 6.91 -1.08
CA ARG A 91 -2.69 7.56 -0.26
C ARG A 91 -3.30 8.18 1.00
N ALA A 92 -4.42 8.89 0.86
CA ALA A 92 -5.10 9.51 1.98
C ALA A 92 -5.59 8.47 3.00
N GLN A 93 -6.11 7.33 2.52
CA GLN A 93 -6.52 6.24 3.42
C GLN A 93 -5.34 5.60 4.15
N TRP A 94 -4.22 5.36 3.47
CA TRP A 94 -3.02 4.85 4.10
C TRP A 94 -2.43 5.80 5.14
N LEU A 95 -2.47 7.11 4.87
CA LEU A 95 -2.05 8.13 5.83
C LEU A 95 -2.93 8.10 7.08
N LYS A 96 -4.25 8.04 6.91
CA LYS A 96 -5.19 7.92 8.02
C LYS A 96 -4.92 6.68 8.87
N LEU A 97 -4.69 5.52 8.24
CA LEU A 97 -4.33 4.29 8.95
C LEU A 97 -2.99 4.41 9.70
N ALA A 98 -2.02 5.12 9.14
CA ALA A 98 -0.73 5.38 9.79
C ALA A 98 -0.91 6.26 11.05
N GLU A 99 -1.72 7.31 10.95
CA GLU A 99 -2.05 8.23 12.06
C GLU A 99 -2.82 7.51 13.17
N GLU A 100 -3.83 6.71 12.81
CA GLU A 100 -4.62 5.91 13.77
C GLU A 100 -3.72 4.93 14.56
N LYS A 101 -2.78 4.25 13.88
CA LYS A 101 -1.83 3.36 14.55
C LYS A 101 -0.83 4.10 15.45
N GLN A 102 -0.33 5.27 15.04
CA GLN A 102 0.58 6.07 15.88
C GLN A 102 -0.12 6.62 17.12
N ALA A 103 -1.36 7.08 16.99
CA ALA A 103 -2.17 7.55 18.11
C ALA A 103 -2.40 6.44 19.14
N TYR A 104 -2.70 5.21 18.69
CA TYR A 104 -2.88 4.05 19.58
C TYR A 104 -1.59 3.65 20.31
N SER A 105 -0.44 3.72 19.63
CA SER A 105 0.86 3.43 20.24
C SER A 105 1.33 4.49 21.25
N SER A 106 0.77 5.70 21.22
CA SER A 106 1.11 6.78 22.16
C SER A 106 0.25 6.78 23.43
N MET A 107 -0.82 5.99 23.45
CA MET A 107 -1.77 5.85 24.56
C MET A 107 -1.53 4.61 25.44
N ASN A 108 -0.64 3.70 25.04
CA ASN A 108 -0.31 2.45 25.74
C ASN A 108 1.13 2.45 26.26
#